data_AF-A0A947SJN6-F1
#
_entry.id   AF-A0A947SJN6-F1
#
_cell.length_a   1.000
_cell.length_b   1.000
_cell.length_c   1.000
_cell.angle_alpha   90.00
_cell.angle_beta   90.00
_cell.angle_gamma   90.00
#
_symmetry.space_group_name_H-M   'P 1'
#
loop_
_entity.id
_entity.type
_entity.pdbx_description
1 polymer ?
#
loop_
_entity_poly.entity_id
_entity_poly.type
_entity_poly.pdbx_seq_one_letter_code
_entity_poly.pdbx_strand_id
1 'polypeptide(L)' 'MEKNKLKDSLKKIEEIINWFDKQDEIDVEAGLEKAKEGVSLIKSSKKRLKELENEFEKVKTGLEQEIDE' A
#
# COMPACT_ATOMS: atom_id res chain seq x y z
N MET A 1 -13.61 9.90 -4.83
CA MET A 1 -13.68 8.43 -4.70
C MET A 1 -12.30 7.81 -4.39
N GLU A 2 -11.50 8.36 -3.46
CA GLU A 2 -10.09 7.88 -3.26
C GLU A 2 -9.69 7.52 -1.83
N LYS A 3 -10.54 7.75 -0.81
CA LYS A 3 -10.16 7.60 0.60
C LYS A 3 -9.81 6.16 1.04
N ASN A 4 -10.02 5.14 0.20
CA ASN A 4 -9.84 3.73 0.60
C ASN A 4 -8.76 2.96 -0.19
N LYS A 5 -8.12 3.53 -1.22
CA LYS A 5 -7.21 2.75 -2.11
C LYS A 5 -6.03 2.09 -1.39
N LEU A 6 -5.40 2.77 -0.44
CA LEU A 6 -4.26 2.21 0.30
C LEU A 6 -4.69 1.11 1.26
N LYS A 7 -5.76 1.35 2.03
CA LYS A 7 -6.35 0.35 2.94
C LYS A 7 -6.75 -0.91 2.19
N ASP A 8 -7.40 -0.76 1.05
CA ASP A 8 -7.83 -1.88 0.21
C ASP A 8 -6.64 -2.64 -0.39
N SER A 9 -5.56 -1.93 -0.75
CA SER A 9 -4.32 -2.57 -1.23
C SER A 9 -3.65 -3.39 -0.13
N LEU A 10 -3.60 -2.88 1.11
CA LEU A 10 -3.05 -3.60 2.25
C LEU A 10 -3.88 -4.85 2.59
N LYS A 11 -5.21 -4.74 2.56
CA LYS A 11 -6.10 -5.91 2.72
C LYS A 11 -5.86 -6.97 1.67
N LYS A 12 -5.71 -6.60 0.40
CA LYS A 12 -5.40 -7.57 -0.67
C LYS A 12 -4.05 -8.23 -0.49
N ILE A 13 -3.05 -7.50 0.00
CA ILE A 13 -1.74 -8.09 0.33
C ILE A 13 -1.91 -9.13 1.46
N GLU A 14 -2.70 -8.82 2.49
CA GLU A 14 -3.02 -9.76 3.58
C GLU A 14 -3.78 -10.99 3.07
N GLU A 15 -4.73 -10.81 2.15
CA GLU A 15 -5.44 -11.91 1.48
C GLU A 15 -4.48 -12.82 0.68
N ILE A 16 -3.49 -12.23 0.00
CA ILE A 16 -2.45 -12.99 -0.73
C ILE A 16 -1.61 -13.81 0.25
N ILE A 17 -1.16 -13.22 1.37
CA ILE A 17 -0.40 -13.94 2.40
C ILE A 17 -1.22 -15.09 2.97
N ASN A 18 -2.47 -14.82 3.35
CA ASN A 18 -3.39 -15.83 3.86
C ASN A 18 -3.68 -16.93 2.83
N TRP A 19 -3.63 -16.64 1.54
CA TRP A 19 -3.77 -17.66 0.51
C TRP A 19 -2.58 -18.62 0.53
N PHE A 20 -1.35 -18.09 0.59
CA PHE A 20 -0.13 -18.90 0.69
C PHE A 20 -0.12 -19.78 1.96
N ASP A 21 -0.48 -19.22 3.11
CA ASP A 21 -0.45 -19.92 4.40
C ASP A 21 -1.48 -21.06 4.50
N LYS A 22 -2.51 -21.05 3.66
CA LYS A 22 -3.58 -22.07 3.63
C LYS A 22 -3.29 -23.24 2.68
N GLN A 23 -2.19 -23.20 1.93
CA GLN A 23 -1.88 -24.28 0.98
C GLN A 23 -1.09 -25.40 1.68
N ASP A 24 -1.66 -26.61 1.73
CA ASP A 24 -0.94 -27.81 2.17
C ASP A 24 0.09 -28.27 1.12
N GLU A 25 -0.28 -28.20 -0.16
CA GLU A 25 0.62 -28.32 -1.31
C GLU A 25 0.44 -27.11 -2.21
N ILE A 26 1.55 -26.47 -2.59
CA ILE A 26 1.50 -25.22 -3.32
C ILE A 26 1.47 -25.45 -4.84
N ASP A 27 0.42 -24.93 -5.49
CA ASP A 27 0.45 -24.72 -6.94
C ASP A 27 1.41 -23.55 -7.25
N VAL A 28 2.55 -23.89 -7.85
CA VAL A 28 3.62 -22.94 -8.15
C VAL A 28 3.21 -21.92 -9.20
N GLU A 29 2.37 -22.28 -10.18
CA GLU A 29 1.89 -21.34 -11.21
C GLU A 29 0.93 -20.32 -10.60
N ALA A 30 -0.02 -20.80 -9.79
CA ALA A 30 -0.92 -19.92 -9.04
C ALA A 30 -0.14 -19.03 -8.05
N GLY A 31 0.86 -19.59 -7.37
CA GLY A 31 1.75 -18.86 -6.47
C GLY A 31 2.52 -17.75 -7.19
N LEU A 32 3.04 -18.00 -8.40
CA LEU A 32 3.71 -17.00 -9.20
C LEU A 32 2.79 -15.83 -9.57
N GLU A 33 1.55 -16.11 -9.96
CA GLU A 33 0.56 -15.06 -10.26
C GLU A 33 0.22 -14.23 -9.02
N LYS A 34 0.05 -14.87 -7.86
CA LYS A 34 -0.17 -14.17 -6.59
C LYS A 34 1.00 -13.30 -6.18
N ALA A 35 2.24 -13.76 -6.40
CA ALA A 35 3.44 -12.98 -6.15
C ALA A 35 3.49 -11.73 -7.05
N LYS A 36 3.18 -11.87 -8.35
CA LYS A 36 3.10 -10.73 -9.29
C LYS A 36 2.04 -9.71 -8.86
N GLU A 37 0.86 -10.19 -8.43
CA GLU A 37 -0.21 -9.35 -7.90
C GLU A 37 0.27 -8.57 -6.67
N GLY A 38 0.92 -9.25 -5.72
CA GLY A 38 1.51 -8.62 -4.53
C GLY A 38 2.54 -7.55 -4.86
N VAL A 39 3.44 -7.80 -5.82
CA VAL A 39 4.42 -6.81 -6.29
C VAL A 39 3.73 -5.55 -6.84
N SER A 40 2.66 -5.71 -7.62
CA SER A 40 1.90 -4.59 -8.16
C SER A 40 1.25 -3.75 -7.05
N LEU A 41 0.62 -4.41 -6.07
CA LEU A 41 -0.02 -3.78 -4.91
C LEU A 41 0.99 -3.03 -4.03
N ILE A 42 2.18 -3.59 -3.83
CA ILE A 42 3.25 -2.93 -3.06
C ILE A 42 3.75 -1.68 -3.79
N LYS A 43 3.95 -1.75 -5.11
CA LYS A 43 4.40 -0.60 -5.91
C LYS A 43 3.40 0.56 -5.84
N SER A 44 2.12 0.27 -6.01
CA SER A 44 1.08 1.31 -5.93
C SER A 44 0.95 1.87 -4.50
N SER A 45 1.04 1.02 -3.48
CA SER A 45 0.99 1.43 -2.07
C SER A 45 2.15 2.33 -1.69
N LYS A 46 3.39 2.00 -2.11
CA LYS A 46 4.58 2.85 -1.90
C LYS A 46 4.43 4.22 -2.53
N LYS A 47 3.89 4.28 -3.76
CA LYS A 47 3.62 5.55 -4.43
C LYS A 47 2.64 6.40 -3.62
N ARG A 48 1.53 5.80 -3.16
CA ARG A 48 0.52 6.52 -2.38
C ARG A 48 1.05 7.01 -1.02
N LEU A 49 1.89 6.21 -0.36
CA LEU A 49 2.54 6.62 0.90
C LEU A 49 3.42 7.86 0.69
N LYS A 50 4.21 7.90 -0.39
CA LYS A 50 5.03 9.06 -0.71
C LYS A 50 4.20 10.31 -1.01
N GLU A 51 3.05 10.16 -1.68
CA GLU A 51 2.12 11.27 -1.88
C GLU A 51 1.58 11.81 -0.55
N LEU A 52 1.19 10.92 0.36
CA LEU A 52 0.73 11.30 1.70
C LEU A 52 1.83 12.01 2.51
N GLU A 53 3.05 11.49 2.49
CA GLU A 53 4.22 12.12 3.14
C GLU A 53 4.41 13.56 2.66
N ASN A 54 4.36 13.79 1.33
CA ASN A 54 4.46 15.13 0.76
C ASN A 54 3.29 16.04 1.18
N GLU A 55 2.08 15.50 1.33
CA GLU A 55 0.92 16.26 1.84
C GLU A 55 1.13 16.67 3.30
N PHE A 56 1.66 15.78 4.15
CA PHE A 56 2.00 16.09 5.54
C PHE A 56 3.07 17.17 5.67
N GLU A 57 4.14 17.09 4.87
CA GLU A 57 5.20 18.12 4.88
C GLU A 57 4.65 19.51 4.51
N LYS A 58 3.75 19.60 3.54
CA LYS A 58 3.09 20.88 3.19
C LYS A 58 2.27 21.45 4.34
N VAL A 59 1.52 20.59 5.05
CA VAL A 59 0.75 21.02 6.23
C VAL A 59 1.70 21.52 7.31
N LYS A 60 2.80 20.81 7.56
CA LYS A 60 3.82 21.23 8.54
C LYS A 60 4.43 22.58 8.18
N THR A 61 4.87 22.78 6.94
CA THR A 61 5.43 24.08 6.50
C THR A 61 4.41 25.20 6.61
N GLY A 62 3.14 24.96 6.27
CA GLY A 62 2.08 25.96 6.43
C GLY A 62 1.88 26.37 7.90
N LEU A 63 1.90 25.39 8.82
CA LEU A 63 1.82 25.67 10.25
C LEU A 63 3.02 26.45 10.78
N GLU A 64 4.23 26.15 10.33
CA GLU A 64 5.45 26.88 10.72
C GLU A 64 5.40 28.34 10.23
N GLN A 65 4.93 28.58 9.00
CA GLN A 65 4.77 29.93 8.45
C GLN A 65 3.70 30.76 9.18
N GLU A 66 2.60 30.15 9.62
CA GLU A 66 1.57 30.83 10.43
C GLU A 66 2.03 31.17 11.86
N ILE A 67 3.05 30.48 12.39
CA ILE A 67 3.59 30.74 13.74
C ILE A 67 4.66 31.85 13.72
N ASP A 68 5.35 32.01 12.59
CA ASP A 68 6.42 33.01 12.41
C ASP A 68 5.91 34.39 11.93
N GLU A 69 4.61 34.53 11.64
CA GLU A 69 3.89 35.80 11.38
C GLU A 69 3.21 36.39 12.64
#